data_AF-A0A6I4LWC9-F1
#
_entry.id   AF-A0A6I4LWC9-F1
#
_cell.length_a   1.000
_cell.length_b   1.000
_cell.length_c   1.000
_cell.angle_alpha   90.00
_cell.angle_beta   90.00
_cell.angle_gamma   90.00
#
_symmetry.space_group_name_H-M   'P 1'
#
loop_
_entity.id
_entity.type
_entity.pdbx_description
1 polymer ?
#
loop_
_entity_poly.entity_id
_entity_poly.type
_entity_poly.pdbx_seq_one_letter_code
_entity_poly.pdbx_strand_id
1 'polypeptide(L)'
;MHKPVRIREAGLVKFCNNCGTANPQDALFCAKCGSAIGLVPISLEPDKALVQNPPRTDTGPDDILNRDAIEKGENIKKTDAPKRNWLVLVAALGSIFVIGALYFWLFIMDDLRESSVDEVSGNTEAGVTLEAKQMFAMTEANIRDRATTSGSQILGKLPRGSAVTGVVKLGMDGTSEWLELSDGKGFIAVVNLADTQPPEIAKSLNGKIWVADSALDIWAQPDTGASLLDRVSAGTKLTLSGLTLNDYIEVRLGNGGFGYLANGATILSRLGGRPITIIFNPQSCSFGGELGTEFAKIGTRLKSQWTELENREFADEEARDKAYAAAESKSSYVKLQRSFEGLSLTAIAQHFESQSLYFSDPPEKVIDVFRKKGFRIGSDGAFPSTELYAGISATRGEGAAYGKTELGCGV
;
A
#
# COMPACT_ATOMS: atom_id res chain seq x y z
N MET A 1 19.51 -0.68 73.99
CA MET A 1 18.69 0.48 73.56
C MET A 1 18.88 0.68 72.07
N HIS A 2 17.93 0.24 71.24
CA HIS A 2 17.94 0.46 69.79
C HIS A 2 16.69 1.26 69.43
N LYS A 3 16.87 2.45 68.86
CA LYS A 3 15.78 3.31 68.38
C LYS A 3 15.19 2.70 67.09
N PRO A 4 13.85 2.65 66.93
CA PRO A 4 13.25 2.24 65.68
C PRO A 4 13.36 3.35 64.63
N VAL A 5 13.80 2.97 63.43
CA VAL A 5 13.79 3.82 62.23
C VAL A 5 12.35 3.89 61.73
N ARG A 6 11.76 5.10 61.68
CA ARG A 6 10.48 5.33 60.98
C ARG A 6 10.75 5.28 59.47
N ILE A 7 10.26 4.23 58.81
CA ILE A 7 10.09 4.21 57.36
C ILE A 7 8.97 5.20 57.02
N ARG A 8 9.27 6.24 56.23
CA ARG A 8 8.26 7.15 55.69
C ARG A 8 7.52 6.41 54.58
N GLU A 9 6.19 6.30 54.69
CA GLU A 9 5.33 5.83 53.61
C GLU A 9 5.57 6.67 52.36
N ALA A 10 5.91 6.01 51.25
CA ALA A 10 5.98 6.63 49.94
C ALA A 10 4.55 6.96 49.51
N GLY A 11 4.15 8.22 49.74
CA GLY A 11 2.86 8.72 49.27
C GLY A 11 2.75 8.52 47.77
N LEU A 12 1.71 7.81 47.33
CA LEU A 12 1.33 7.69 45.94
C LEU A 12 1.22 9.10 45.33
N VAL A 13 1.74 9.29 44.11
CA VAL A 13 1.71 10.56 43.36
C VAL A 13 1.04 10.35 42.00
N LYS A 14 0.34 11.37 41.48
CA LYS A 14 -0.25 11.38 40.13
C LYS A 14 0.56 12.30 39.23
N PHE A 15 0.72 11.94 37.97
CA PHE A 15 1.42 12.77 36.99
C PHE A 15 0.42 13.51 36.10
N CYS A 16 0.70 14.78 35.80
CA CYS A 16 -0.11 15.57 34.89
C CYS A 16 0.10 15.12 33.44
N ASN A 17 -0.98 14.78 32.74
CA ASN A 17 -0.93 14.34 31.33
C ASN A 17 -0.49 15.44 30.35
N ASN A 18 -0.57 16.72 30.75
CA ASN A 18 -0.22 17.85 29.88
C ASN A 18 1.27 18.25 30.03
N CYS A 19 1.83 18.25 31.24
CA CYS A 19 3.18 18.77 31.48
C CYS A 19 4.10 17.85 32.32
N GLY A 20 3.64 16.64 32.68
CA GLY A 20 4.45 15.62 33.35
C GLY A 20 4.81 15.89 34.82
N THR A 21 4.28 16.96 35.43
CA THR A 21 4.58 17.28 36.84
C THR A 21 3.92 16.27 37.79
N ALA A 22 4.64 15.87 38.85
CA ALA A 22 4.11 15.06 39.94
C ALA A 22 3.22 15.92 40.85
N ASN A 23 2.02 15.44 41.14
CA ASN A 23 1.04 16.09 41.99
C ASN A 23 0.56 15.09 43.06
N PRO A 24 0.09 15.58 44.22
CA PRO A 24 -0.60 14.74 45.21
C PRO A 24 -1.75 13.94 44.59
N GLN A 25 -2.10 12.77 45.17
CA GLN A 25 -3.15 11.90 44.61
C GLN A 25 -4.55 12.52 44.64
N ASP A 26 -4.80 13.48 45.52
CA ASP A 26 -6.04 14.23 45.66
C ASP A 26 -6.05 15.52 44.81
N ALA A 27 -4.99 15.82 44.06
CA ALA A 27 -4.94 17.01 43.20
C ALA A 27 -5.92 16.87 42.01
N LEU A 28 -6.89 17.78 41.95
CA LEU A 28 -7.85 17.90 40.83
C LEU A 28 -7.27 18.69 39.65
N PHE A 29 -6.29 19.55 39.89
CA PHE A 29 -5.61 20.36 38.88
C PHE A 29 -4.10 20.32 39.07
N CYS A 30 -3.36 20.44 37.97
CA CYS A 30 -1.91 20.46 38.00
C CYS A 30 -1.38 21.75 38.62
N ALA A 31 -0.55 21.61 39.64
CA ALA A 31 0.10 22.74 40.31
C ALA A 31 1.04 23.56 39.40
N LYS A 32 1.48 23.00 38.26
CA LYS A 32 2.37 23.68 37.30
C LYS A 32 1.64 24.34 36.13
N CYS A 33 0.70 23.64 35.50
CA CYS A 33 0.06 24.11 34.26
C CYS A 33 -1.46 24.34 34.36
N GLY A 34 -2.05 24.14 35.54
CA GLY A 34 -3.48 24.36 35.79
C GLY A 34 -4.43 23.35 35.10
N SER A 35 -3.92 22.37 34.37
CA SER A 35 -4.74 21.37 33.68
C SER A 35 -5.38 20.40 34.66
N ALA A 36 -6.64 20.02 34.43
CA ALA A 36 -7.34 19.04 35.27
C ALA A 36 -6.63 17.68 35.29
N ILE A 37 -6.59 17.04 36.45
CA ILE A 37 -5.97 15.73 36.69
C ILE A 37 -7.07 14.78 37.19
N GLY A 38 -7.69 14.04 36.26
CA GLY A 38 -8.73 13.05 36.54
C GLY A 38 -10.11 13.40 35.99
N LEU A 39 -11.05 12.45 36.10
CA LEU A 39 -12.44 12.61 35.67
C LEU A 39 -13.15 13.57 36.63
N VAL A 40 -13.31 14.83 36.23
CA VAL A 40 -14.25 15.74 36.87
C VAL A 40 -15.66 15.27 36.49
N PRO A 41 -16.57 14.97 37.43
CA PRO A 41 -17.96 14.73 37.09
C PRO A 41 -18.54 16.03 36.52
N ILE A 42 -18.87 16.01 35.23
CA ILE A 42 -19.45 17.16 34.54
C ILE A 42 -20.88 17.34 35.02
N SER A 43 -21.14 18.40 35.78
CA SER A 43 -22.48 18.96 35.93
C SER A 43 -22.80 19.74 34.65
N LEU A 44 -23.81 19.28 33.91
CA LEU A 44 -24.35 19.96 32.74
C LEU A 44 -25.13 21.19 33.17
N GLU A 45 -24.83 22.36 32.58
CA GLU A 45 -25.81 23.40 32.22
C GLU A 45 -25.18 24.40 31.21
N PRO A 46 -25.99 25.10 30.39
CA PRO A 46 -25.70 25.36 28.98
C PRO A 46 -25.16 26.76 28.63
N ASP A 47 -24.57 26.82 27.44
CA ASP A 47 -24.03 27.99 26.74
C ASP A 47 -25.03 29.15 26.55
N LYS A 48 -24.50 30.38 26.64
CA LYS A 48 -25.11 31.59 26.09
C LYS A 48 -24.12 32.29 25.16
N ALA A 49 -24.58 32.52 23.94
CA ALA A 49 -23.92 33.06 22.75
C ALA A 49 -23.32 34.47 22.89
N LEU A 50 -22.50 34.87 21.89
CA LEU A 50 -22.37 36.20 21.23
C LEU A 50 -21.29 36.07 20.12
N VAL A 51 -21.58 35.87 18.82
CA VAL A 51 -21.88 36.82 17.71
C VAL A 51 -20.88 37.98 17.53
N GLN A 52 -20.23 38.05 16.35
CA GLN A 52 -20.21 39.17 15.35
C GLN A 52 -18.88 39.30 14.55
N ASN A 53 -19.00 39.23 13.21
CA ASN A 53 -18.02 39.66 12.17
C ASN A 53 -18.04 41.22 12.03
N PRO A 54 -17.10 41.92 11.34
CA PRO A 54 -17.13 42.08 9.85
C PRO A 54 -15.73 42.41 9.19
N PRO A 55 -15.60 42.98 7.96
CA PRO A 55 -14.94 42.32 6.81
C PRO A 55 -13.78 43.12 6.15
N ARG A 56 -13.04 42.54 5.19
CA ARG A 56 -12.20 43.28 4.20
C ARG A 56 -12.00 42.44 2.93
N THR A 57 -12.69 42.75 1.83
CA THR A 57 -12.32 43.59 0.66
C THR A 57 -11.29 42.97 -0.29
N ASP A 58 -11.84 42.46 -1.40
CA ASP A 58 -11.16 42.18 -2.67
C ASP A 58 -10.68 43.45 -3.36
N THR A 59 -9.47 43.40 -3.92
CA THR A 59 -9.07 44.11 -5.14
C THR A 59 -7.93 43.33 -5.81
N GLY A 60 -8.21 42.70 -6.95
CA GLY A 60 -7.24 42.63 -8.06
C GLY A 60 -7.32 43.92 -8.90
N PRO A 61 -6.70 44.02 -10.10
CA PRO A 61 -6.20 42.91 -10.92
C PRO A 61 -4.90 43.20 -11.73
N ASP A 62 -4.55 42.24 -12.58
CA ASP A 62 -3.77 42.30 -13.84
C ASP A 62 -2.24 42.49 -13.81
N ASP A 63 -1.52 41.46 -14.26
CA ASP A 63 -0.64 41.61 -15.43
C ASP A 63 -0.49 40.28 -16.19
N ILE A 64 -1.13 40.20 -17.36
CA ILE A 64 -0.90 39.18 -18.39
C ILE A 64 -0.27 39.91 -19.57
N LEU A 65 0.99 39.58 -19.86
CA LEU A 65 1.63 39.90 -21.13
C LEU A 65 2.43 38.70 -21.63
N ASN A 66 1.91 38.09 -22.69
CA ASN A 66 2.58 37.74 -23.96
C ASN A 66 3.86 36.86 -23.94
N ARG A 67 4.17 35.99 -24.91
CA ARG A 67 3.53 35.53 -26.16
C ARG A 67 4.48 34.51 -26.82
N ASP A 68 3.90 33.48 -27.43
CA ASP A 68 4.27 32.66 -28.60
C ASP A 68 5.67 32.05 -28.83
N ALA A 69 5.60 30.72 -29.00
CA ALA A 69 6.09 29.88 -30.12
C ALA A 69 7.60 29.72 -30.42
N ILE A 70 8.03 28.47 -30.63
CA ILE A 70 8.43 27.90 -31.94
C ILE A 70 8.92 26.45 -31.77
N GLU A 71 8.44 25.57 -32.67
CA GLU A 71 8.89 24.19 -32.93
C GLU A 71 10.31 24.12 -33.55
N LYS A 72 11.04 23.05 -33.21
CA LYS A 72 12.03 22.25 -33.99
C LYS A 72 12.78 21.37 -32.96
N GLY A 73 12.96 20.06 -33.07
CA GLY A 73 13.26 19.20 -34.21
C GLY A 73 14.71 18.70 -34.08
N GLU A 74 14.89 17.37 -33.88
CA GLU A 74 16.16 16.59 -33.87
C GLU A 74 17.13 16.79 -32.69
N ASN A 75 17.92 15.83 -32.17
CA ASN A 75 18.28 14.44 -32.53
C ASN A 75 18.87 13.77 -31.27
N ILE A 76 18.47 12.54 -30.92
CA ILE A 76 19.07 11.79 -29.80
C ILE A 76 20.24 10.96 -30.33
N LYS A 77 21.47 11.31 -29.93
CA LYS A 77 22.66 10.46 -30.11
C LYS A 77 22.61 9.27 -29.14
N LYS A 78 22.65 8.06 -29.70
CA LYS A 78 22.95 6.80 -28.99
C LYS A 78 24.38 6.84 -28.43
N THR A 79 24.55 6.41 -27.18
CA THR A 79 25.84 6.03 -26.60
C THR A 79 25.85 4.52 -26.33
N ASP A 80 27.00 3.92 -26.63
CA ASP A 80 27.26 2.49 -26.70
C ASP A 80 27.28 1.77 -25.35
N ALA A 81 26.84 0.51 -25.34
CA ALA A 81 26.96 -0.43 -24.22
C ALA A 81 28.22 -1.30 -24.34
N PRO A 82 28.86 -1.70 -23.22
CA PRO A 82 30.09 -2.49 -23.24
C PRO A 82 29.84 -3.99 -23.50
N LYS A 83 30.71 -4.59 -24.33
CA LYS A 83 30.75 -6.00 -24.73
C LYS A 83 31.06 -6.94 -23.54
N ARG A 84 30.28 -8.02 -23.38
CA ARG A 84 30.53 -9.10 -22.41
C ARG A 84 30.59 -10.48 -23.09
N ASN A 85 31.67 -11.22 -22.81
CA ASN A 85 32.14 -12.45 -23.47
C ASN A 85 31.14 -13.62 -23.49
N TRP A 86 30.89 -14.14 -24.70
CA TRP A 86 29.97 -15.25 -25.05
C TRP A 86 30.68 -16.61 -25.19
N LEU A 87 31.56 -16.98 -24.26
CA LEU A 87 32.28 -18.26 -24.34
C LEU A 87 32.06 -19.21 -23.15
N VAL A 88 31.17 -18.88 -22.22
CA VAL A 88 30.90 -19.72 -21.03
C VAL A 88 29.52 -20.41 -21.06
N LEU A 89 28.61 -20.04 -21.96
CA LEU A 89 27.23 -20.59 -21.99
C LEU A 89 27.02 -21.83 -22.87
N VAL A 90 28.02 -22.25 -23.68
CA VAL A 90 27.84 -23.37 -24.62
C VAL A 90 28.09 -24.74 -23.97
N ALA A 91 28.80 -24.82 -22.84
CA ALA A 91 29.16 -26.10 -22.22
C ALA A 91 28.09 -26.69 -21.27
N ALA A 92 27.12 -25.89 -20.80
CA ALA A 92 26.12 -26.34 -19.82
C ALA A 92 24.79 -26.84 -20.44
N LEU A 93 24.53 -26.56 -21.72
CA LEU A 93 23.28 -26.94 -22.40
C LEU A 93 23.36 -28.31 -23.10
N GLY A 94 24.56 -28.81 -23.41
CA GLY A 94 24.74 -30.10 -24.07
C GLY A 94 24.50 -31.31 -23.15
N SER A 95 24.82 -31.20 -21.87
CA SER A 95 24.71 -32.30 -20.90
C SER A 95 23.27 -32.57 -20.45
N ILE A 96 22.40 -31.55 -20.43
CA ILE A 96 20.99 -31.72 -20.04
C ILE A 96 20.18 -32.40 -21.17
N PHE A 97 20.51 -32.12 -22.43
CA PHE A 97 19.81 -32.72 -23.58
C PHE A 97 20.10 -34.22 -23.74
N VAL A 98 21.33 -34.64 -23.44
CA VAL A 98 21.74 -36.06 -23.48
C VAL A 98 21.04 -36.86 -22.37
N ILE A 99 20.89 -36.29 -21.17
CA ILE A 99 20.20 -36.96 -20.05
C ILE A 99 18.69 -37.05 -20.31
N GLY A 100 18.07 -36.01 -20.90
CA GLY A 100 16.65 -36.04 -21.28
C GLY A 100 16.34 -37.06 -22.39
N ALA A 101 17.21 -37.19 -23.38
CA ALA A 101 17.05 -38.18 -24.44
C ALA A 101 17.23 -39.64 -23.93
N LEU A 102 18.15 -39.85 -22.99
CA LEU A 102 18.36 -41.16 -22.35
C LEU A 102 17.19 -41.56 -21.44
N TYR A 103 16.57 -40.61 -20.74
CA TYR A 103 15.38 -40.87 -19.92
C TYR A 103 14.15 -41.21 -20.78
N PHE A 104 13.95 -40.51 -21.90
CA PHE A 104 12.86 -40.79 -22.84
C PHE A 104 13.00 -42.19 -23.47
N TRP A 105 14.22 -42.60 -23.84
CA TRP A 105 14.48 -43.90 -24.47
C TRP A 105 14.35 -45.09 -23.51
N LEU A 106 14.74 -44.93 -22.23
CA LEU A 106 14.70 -46.01 -21.23
C LEU A 106 13.33 -46.19 -20.54
N PHE A 107 12.49 -45.16 -20.47
CA PHE A 107 11.26 -45.21 -19.65
C PHE A 107 9.95 -44.97 -20.40
N ILE A 108 9.96 -44.29 -21.56
CA ILE A 108 8.70 -43.97 -22.29
C ILE A 108 8.50 -44.91 -23.48
N MET A 109 9.57 -45.46 -24.05
CA MET A 109 9.48 -46.31 -25.25
C MET A 109 9.01 -47.74 -24.95
N ASP A 110 9.19 -48.24 -23.71
CA ASP A 110 8.67 -49.55 -23.29
C ASP A 110 7.15 -49.52 -23.03
N ASP A 111 6.62 -48.42 -22.50
CA ASP A 111 5.18 -48.22 -22.26
C ASP A 111 4.37 -48.07 -23.56
N LEU A 112 5.04 -47.67 -24.65
CA LEU A 112 4.43 -47.58 -25.99
C LEU A 112 4.47 -48.92 -26.75
N ARG A 113 5.07 -49.97 -26.19
CA ARG A 113 5.26 -51.26 -26.88
C ARG A 113 4.28 -52.35 -26.43
N GLU A 114 3.49 -52.11 -25.38
CA GLU A 114 2.46 -53.03 -24.89
C GLU A 114 1.05 -52.46 -25.08
N SER A 115 0.61 -52.38 -26.34
CA SER A 115 -0.81 -52.40 -26.67
C SER A 115 -0.98 -53.07 -28.03
N SER A 116 -0.93 -54.40 -28.01
CA SER A 116 -1.34 -55.24 -29.12
C SER A 116 -2.84 -55.06 -29.39
N VAL A 117 -3.11 -54.48 -30.56
CA VAL A 117 -4.23 -54.72 -31.49
C VAL A 117 -5.32 -55.66 -30.97
N ASP A 118 -6.53 -55.10 -30.80
CA ASP A 118 -7.75 -55.74 -31.26
C ASP A 118 -8.54 -54.73 -32.11
N GLU A 119 -8.67 -55.05 -33.40
CA GLU A 119 -9.54 -54.37 -34.35
C GLU A 119 -11.00 -54.54 -33.95
N VAL A 120 -11.67 -53.44 -33.58
CA VAL A 120 -13.11 -53.30 -33.80
C VAL A 120 -13.36 -51.98 -34.49
N SER A 121 -13.74 -52.07 -35.76
CA SER A 121 -14.28 -50.96 -36.55
C SER A 121 -15.44 -50.30 -35.82
N GLY A 122 -15.30 -49.00 -35.55
CA GLY A 122 -16.37 -48.17 -35.03
C GLY A 122 -16.01 -46.70 -35.22
N ASN A 123 -16.45 -46.12 -36.34
CA ASN A 123 -16.58 -44.68 -36.48
C ASN A 123 -17.34 -44.15 -35.27
N THR A 124 -16.66 -43.49 -34.35
CA THR A 124 -17.28 -42.66 -33.32
C THR A 124 -16.50 -41.36 -33.31
N GLU A 125 -16.98 -40.39 -34.09
CA GLU A 125 -16.80 -38.99 -33.73
C GLU A 125 -17.33 -38.85 -32.31
N ALA A 126 -16.42 -38.77 -31.33
CA ALA A 126 -16.75 -38.40 -29.98
C ALA A 126 -17.20 -36.94 -30.02
N GLY A 127 -18.48 -36.73 -30.29
CA GLY A 127 -19.16 -35.48 -29.99
C GLY A 127 -19.06 -35.25 -28.49
N VAL A 128 -18.07 -34.48 -28.07
CA VAL A 128 -18.07 -33.88 -26.74
C VAL A 128 -19.26 -32.94 -26.73
N THR A 129 -20.38 -33.39 -26.13
CA THR A 129 -21.51 -32.52 -25.81
C THR A 129 -20.98 -31.49 -24.82
N LEU A 130 -20.55 -30.34 -25.33
CA LEU A 130 -20.14 -29.23 -24.50
C LEU A 130 -21.43 -28.63 -23.91
N GLU A 131 -21.78 -29.05 -22.71
CA GLU A 131 -23.00 -28.60 -22.04
C GLU A 131 -22.91 -27.10 -21.71
N ALA A 132 -24.02 -26.40 -21.93
CA ALA A 132 -24.12 -25.00 -21.57
C ALA A 132 -24.18 -24.87 -20.05
N LYS A 133 -23.32 -24.02 -19.48
CA LYS A 133 -23.24 -23.74 -18.04
C LYS A 133 -23.54 -22.28 -17.76
N GLN A 134 -24.23 -22.04 -16.64
CA GLN A 134 -24.40 -20.68 -16.11
C GLN A 134 -23.15 -20.27 -15.32
N MET A 135 -22.67 -19.06 -15.57
CA MET A 135 -21.56 -18.43 -14.87
C MET A 135 -21.90 -16.98 -14.53
N PHE A 136 -21.17 -16.40 -13.59
CA PHE A 136 -21.39 -15.05 -13.09
C PHE A 136 -20.16 -14.18 -13.31
N ALA A 137 -20.37 -12.93 -13.72
CA ALA A 137 -19.28 -11.99 -13.92
C ALA A 137 -18.63 -11.58 -12.58
N MET A 138 -17.35 -11.86 -12.39
CA MET A 138 -16.59 -11.45 -11.20
C MET A 138 -16.11 -10.00 -11.29
N THR A 139 -16.11 -9.42 -12.47
CA THR A 139 -15.72 -8.03 -12.74
C THR A 139 -16.59 -7.54 -13.88
N GLU A 140 -16.55 -6.25 -14.19
CA GLU A 140 -17.00 -5.82 -15.51
C GLU A 140 -16.21 -6.61 -16.57
N ALA A 141 -16.91 -7.40 -17.39
CA ALA A 141 -16.33 -8.28 -18.38
C ALA A 141 -16.73 -7.82 -19.78
N ASN A 142 -15.78 -7.81 -20.71
CA ASN A 142 -16.07 -7.46 -22.10
C ASN A 142 -16.70 -8.65 -22.82
N ILE A 143 -17.79 -8.39 -23.55
CA ILE A 143 -18.37 -9.31 -24.53
C ILE A 143 -17.71 -9.00 -25.87
N ARG A 144 -17.14 -10.01 -26.52
CA ARG A 144 -16.36 -9.85 -27.75
C ARG A 144 -16.93 -10.66 -28.90
N ASP A 145 -16.66 -10.23 -30.13
CA ASP A 145 -17.09 -10.93 -31.35
C ASP A 145 -16.34 -12.25 -31.59
N ARG A 146 -15.16 -12.42 -30.98
CA ARG A 146 -14.31 -13.61 -31.08
C ARG A 146 -13.68 -13.99 -29.74
N ALA A 147 -13.36 -15.28 -29.59
CA ALA A 147 -12.67 -15.85 -28.44
C ALA A 147 -11.17 -15.51 -28.41
N THR A 148 -10.84 -14.21 -28.42
CA THR A 148 -9.48 -13.67 -28.31
C THR A 148 -9.56 -12.23 -27.84
N THR A 149 -8.51 -11.72 -27.19
CA THR A 149 -8.37 -10.28 -26.91
C THR A 149 -7.71 -9.53 -28.07
N SER A 150 -6.94 -10.23 -28.91
CA SER A 150 -6.19 -9.66 -30.02
C SER A 150 -7.03 -9.61 -31.29
N GLY A 151 -7.26 -8.41 -31.83
CA GLY A 151 -7.99 -8.21 -33.09
C GLY A 151 -9.51 -8.48 -33.04
N SER A 152 -10.08 -8.73 -31.87
CA SER A 152 -11.53 -8.81 -31.66
C SER A 152 -12.12 -7.46 -31.27
N GLN A 153 -13.40 -7.27 -31.59
CA GLN A 153 -14.19 -6.10 -31.23
C GLN A 153 -14.95 -6.34 -29.93
N ILE A 154 -15.06 -5.30 -29.10
CA ILE A 154 -15.91 -5.32 -27.91
C ILE A 154 -17.33 -4.99 -28.35
N LEU A 155 -18.24 -5.96 -28.26
CA LEU A 155 -19.66 -5.85 -28.58
C LEU A 155 -20.47 -5.26 -27.43
N GLY A 156 -19.98 -5.40 -26.20
CA GLY A 156 -20.64 -4.89 -25.01
C GLY A 156 -19.87 -5.18 -23.75
N LYS A 157 -20.47 -4.83 -22.61
CA LYS A 157 -19.93 -5.04 -21.28
C LYS A 157 -20.96 -5.74 -20.40
N LEU A 158 -20.51 -6.72 -19.64
CA LEU A 158 -21.29 -7.46 -18.67
C LEU A 158 -20.92 -6.94 -17.27
N PRO A 159 -21.84 -6.29 -16.54
CA PRO A 159 -21.58 -5.83 -15.18
C PRO A 159 -21.27 -7.00 -14.23
N ARG A 160 -20.43 -6.76 -13.20
CA ARG A 160 -20.19 -7.73 -12.11
C ARG A 160 -21.51 -8.23 -11.50
N GLY A 161 -21.56 -9.51 -11.16
CA GLY A 161 -22.70 -10.18 -10.55
C GLY A 161 -23.77 -10.63 -11.56
N SER A 162 -23.69 -10.18 -12.81
CA SER A 162 -24.61 -10.60 -13.86
C SER A 162 -24.38 -12.07 -14.21
N ALA A 163 -25.47 -12.82 -14.33
CA ALA A 163 -25.44 -14.20 -14.80
C ALA A 163 -25.44 -14.27 -16.33
N VAL A 164 -24.69 -15.21 -16.89
CA VAL A 164 -24.67 -15.56 -18.31
C VAL A 164 -24.65 -17.07 -18.47
N THR A 165 -25.18 -17.56 -19.57
CA THR A 165 -25.16 -18.99 -19.90
C THR A 165 -24.44 -19.17 -21.23
N GLY A 166 -23.59 -20.18 -21.31
CA GLY A 166 -22.82 -20.44 -22.51
C GLY A 166 -22.04 -21.72 -22.46
N VAL A 167 -21.28 -21.96 -23.52
CA VAL A 167 -20.45 -23.15 -23.68
C VAL A 167 -18.99 -22.73 -23.61
N VAL A 168 -18.21 -23.38 -22.74
CA VAL A 168 -16.76 -23.09 -22.65
C VAL A 168 -16.04 -23.68 -23.86
N LYS A 169 -15.24 -22.85 -24.50
CA LYS A 169 -14.40 -23.19 -25.66
C LYS A 169 -12.98 -22.66 -25.47
N LEU A 170 -12.05 -23.32 -26.13
CA LEU A 170 -10.68 -22.86 -26.23
C LEU A 170 -10.63 -21.60 -27.10
N GLY A 171 -9.85 -20.62 -26.67
CA GLY A 171 -9.60 -19.38 -27.38
C GLY A 171 -8.78 -19.62 -28.64
N MET A 172 -8.71 -18.61 -29.50
CA MET A 172 -7.93 -18.66 -30.74
C MET A 172 -6.41 -18.80 -30.51
N ASP A 173 -5.95 -18.53 -29.29
CA ASP A 173 -4.56 -18.75 -28.85
C ASP A 173 -4.28 -20.20 -28.42
N GLY A 174 -5.30 -21.06 -28.39
CA GLY A 174 -5.19 -22.46 -28.01
C GLY A 174 -4.94 -22.70 -26.52
N THR A 175 -5.00 -21.67 -25.66
CA THR A 175 -4.69 -21.81 -24.24
C THR A 175 -5.66 -21.10 -23.31
N SER A 176 -6.30 -20.02 -23.77
CA SER A 176 -7.29 -19.30 -22.97
C SER A 176 -8.67 -19.95 -23.06
N GLU A 177 -9.46 -19.89 -21.99
CA GLU A 177 -10.84 -20.36 -21.98
C GLU A 177 -11.82 -19.21 -22.18
N TRP A 178 -12.81 -19.42 -23.04
CA TRP A 178 -13.85 -18.46 -23.39
C TRP A 178 -15.22 -19.09 -23.33
N LEU A 179 -16.18 -18.38 -22.73
CA LEU A 179 -17.58 -18.76 -22.73
C LEU A 179 -18.23 -18.18 -23.99
N GLU A 180 -18.65 -19.02 -24.91
CA GLU A 180 -19.54 -18.64 -26.02
C GLU A 180 -20.96 -18.54 -25.50
N LEU A 181 -21.56 -17.35 -25.58
CA LEU A 181 -22.87 -17.08 -25.03
C LEU A 181 -23.96 -17.83 -25.80
N SER A 182 -24.89 -18.46 -25.07
CA SER A 182 -26.00 -19.22 -25.66
C SER A 182 -26.97 -18.37 -26.49
N ASP A 183 -27.00 -17.05 -26.26
CA ASP A 183 -27.81 -16.11 -27.04
C ASP A 183 -27.12 -15.64 -28.33
N GLY A 184 -25.92 -16.17 -28.62
CA GLY A 184 -25.14 -15.84 -29.82
C GLY A 184 -24.53 -14.44 -29.81
N LYS A 185 -24.57 -13.71 -28.68
CA LYS A 185 -24.07 -12.32 -28.63
C LYS A 185 -22.56 -12.18 -28.41
N GLY A 186 -21.82 -13.28 -28.46
CA GLY A 186 -20.36 -13.28 -28.50
C GLY A 186 -19.71 -14.14 -27.43
N PHE A 187 -18.49 -13.77 -27.08
CA PHE A 187 -17.58 -14.52 -26.23
C PHE A 187 -17.12 -13.70 -25.03
N ILE A 188 -17.02 -14.33 -23.86
CA ILE A 188 -16.48 -13.73 -22.63
C ILE A 188 -15.34 -14.59 -22.12
N ALA A 189 -14.20 -13.98 -21.76
CA ALA A 189 -13.08 -14.73 -21.21
C ALA A 189 -13.44 -15.32 -19.83
N VAL A 190 -13.30 -16.64 -19.68
CA VAL A 190 -13.68 -17.39 -18.47
C VAL A 190 -12.93 -16.90 -17.22
N VAL A 191 -11.73 -16.36 -17.38
CA VAL A 191 -10.93 -15.75 -16.29
C VAL A 191 -11.66 -14.59 -15.57
N ASN A 192 -12.70 -14.01 -16.18
CA ASN A 192 -13.53 -12.95 -15.58
C ASN A 192 -14.86 -13.48 -15.02
N LEU A 193 -15.09 -14.78 -15.07
CA LEU A 193 -16.33 -15.45 -14.67
C LEU A 193 -16.07 -16.42 -13.50
N ALA A 194 -17.13 -16.76 -12.78
CA ALA A 194 -17.13 -17.81 -11.78
C ALA A 194 -18.42 -18.62 -11.81
N ASP A 195 -18.39 -19.82 -11.26
CA ASP A 195 -19.57 -20.70 -11.17
C ASP A 195 -20.57 -20.26 -10.10
N THR A 196 -20.13 -19.44 -9.15
CA THR A 196 -20.95 -18.89 -8.07
C THR A 196 -21.08 -17.39 -8.22
N GLN A 197 -22.23 -16.87 -7.79
CA GLN A 197 -22.46 -15.44 -7.81
C GLN A 197 -21.47 -14.75 -6.85
N PRO A 198 -20.72 -13.75 -7.32
CA PRO A 198 -19.83 -13.01 -6.43
C PRO A 198 -20.61 -12.30 -5.33
N PRO A 199 -20.03 -12.17 -4.13
CA PRO A 199 -20.60 -11.34 -3.08
C PRO A 199 -20.63 -9.87 -3.51
N GLU A 200 -21.60 -9.14 -2.98
CA GLU A 200 -21.68 -7.70 -3.13
C GLU A 200 -20.50 -7.01 -2.43
N ILE A 201 -19.92 -6.02 -3.10
CA ILE A 201 -18.80 -5.22 -2.56
C ILE A 201 -19.38 -4.00 -1.85
N ALA A 202 -19.34 -4.02 -0.52
CA ALA A 202 -19.73 -2.92 0.35
C ALA A 202 -18.80 -1.71 0.23
N LYS A 203 -17.50 -1.95 0.02
CA LYS A 203 -16.50 -0.89 -0.17
C LYS A 203 -15.45 -1.30 -1.18
N SER A 204 -15.38 -0.58 -2.30
CA SER A 204 -14.35 -0.81 -3.30
C SER A 204 -12.96 -0.42 -2.79
N LEU A 205 -11.96 -1.24 -3.12
CA LEU A 205 -10.55 -0.96 -2.93
C LEU A 205 -9.82 -0.71 -4.27
N ASN A 206 -10.53 -0.77 -5.40
CA ASN A 206 -10.03 -0.44 -6.74
C ASN A 206 -8.67 -1.10 -7.08
N GLY A 207 -8.48 -2.37 -6.70
CA GLY A 207 -7.24 -3.09 -6.97
C GLY A 207 -6.04 -2.62 -6.16
N LYS A 208 -6.26 -2.08 -4.95
CA LYS A 208 -5.19 -1.61 -4.07
C LYS A 208 -4.18 -2.74 -3.81
N ILE A 209 -2.91 -2.46 -4.06
CA ILE A 209 -1.81 -3.37 -3.71
C ILE A 209 -1.57 -3.27 -2.20
N TRP A 210 -1.57 -4.42 -1.53
CA TRP A 210 -1.25 -4.53 -0.11
C TRP A 210 -0.22 -5.63 0.10
N VAL A 211 0.74 -5.39 0.99
CA VAL A 211 1.69 -6.43 1.40
C VAL A 211 1.18 -7.03 2.70
N ALA A 212 0.93 -8.33 2.70
CA ALA A 212 0.43 -9.06 3.85
C ALA A 212 1.33 -8.86 5.07
N ASP A 213 0.74 -8.51 6.21
CA ASP A 213 1.46 -8.22 7.45
C ASP A 213 1.62 -9.46 8.37
N SER A 214 0.87 -10.51 8.08
CA SER A 214 0.94 -11.82 8.74
C SER A 214 0.71 -12.94 7.72
N ALA A 215 0.80 -14.20 8.17
CA ALA A 215 0.25 -15.30 7.40
C ALA A 215 -1.29 -15.15 7.31
N LEU A 216 -1.87 -15.47 6.16
CA LEU A 216 -3.29 -15.35 5.89
C LEU A 216 -3.79 -16.52 5.03
N ASP A 217 -5.02 -16.91 5.28
CA ASP A 217 -5.75 -17.92 4.51
C ASP A 217 -6.62 -17.23 3.44
N ILE A 218 -6.53 -17.72 2.21
CA ILE A 218 -7.35 -17.29 1.07
C ILE A 218 -8.40 -18.37 0.82
N TRP A 219 -9.67 -18.01 0.98
CA TRP A 219 -10.82 -18.89 0.85
C TRP A 219 -11.45 -18.80 -0.53
N ALA A 220 -12.07 -19.90 -0.99
CA ALA A 220 -12.73 -19.97 -2.29
C ALA A 220 -14.01 -19.14 -2.35
N GLN A 221 -14.69 -18.98 -1.21
CA GLN A 221 -15.92 -18.22 -1.03
C GLN A 221 -15.84 -17.44 0.29
N PRO A 222 -16.60 -16.35 0.43
CA PRO A 222 -16.59 -15.53 1.64
C PRO A 222 -17.46 -16.14 2.74
N ASP A 223 -17.28 -17.41 3.08
CA ASP A 223 -18.06 -18.10 4.10
C ASP A 223 -17.20 -19.07 4.91
N THR A 224 -17.69 -19.47 6.08
CA THR A 224 -16.93 -20.29 7.04
C THR A 224 -16.78 -21.75 6.63
N GLY A 225 -17.55 -22.23 5.64
CA GLY A 225 -17.48 -23.59 5.11
C GLY A 225 -16.67 -23.69 3.81
N ALA A 226 -16.18 -22.57 3.29
CA ALA A 226 -15.46 -22.51 2.05
C ALA A 226 -14.17 -23.35 2.09
N SER A 227 -13.82 -23.94 0.96
CA SER A 227 -12.52 -24.59 0.80
C SER A 227 -11.40 -23.55 0.84
N LEU A 228 -10.30 -23.91 1.50
CA LEU A 228 -9.07 -23.13 1.47
C LEU A 228 -8.46 -23.24 0.07
N LEU A 229 -8.22 -22.11 -0.59
CA LEU A 229 -7.53 -22.05 -1.88
C LEU A 229 -6.01 -22.01 -1.68
N ASP A 230 -5.55 -21.15 -0.79
CA ASP A 230 -4.12 -20.89 -0.59
C ASP A 230 -3.85 -20.32 0.81
N ARG A 231 -2.59 -20.41 1.24
CA ARG A 231 -2.06 -19.75 2.44
C ARG A 231 -0.86 -18.90 2.07
N VAL A 232 -0.98 -17.59 2.27
CA VAL A 232 0.09 -16.65 1.98
C VAL A 232 0.87 -16.28 3.24
N SER A 233 2.17 -16.07 3.09
CA SER A 233 3.04 -15.62 4.17
C SER A 233 3.08 -14.09 4.28
N ALA A 234 3.50 -13.58 5.44
CA ALA A 234 3.80 -12.16 5.61
C ALA A 234 4.84 -11.70 4.57
N GLY A 235 4.64 -10.54 3.98
CA GLY A 235 5.46 -10.02 2.88
C GLY A 235 4.92 -10.32 1.48
N THR A 236 3.89 -11.17 1.35
CA THR A 236 3.26 -11.47 0.06
C THR A 236 2.48 -10.26 -0.45
N LYS A 237 2.67 -9.89 -1.73
CA LYS A 237 1.90 -8.82 -2.38
C LYS A 237 0.56 -9.36 -2.86
N LEU A 238 -0.53 -8.72 -2.42
CA LEU A 238 -1.90 -9.04 -2.79
C LEU A 238 -2.55 -7.84 -3.49
N THR A 239 -3.45 -8.13 -4.43
CA THR A 239 -4.26 -7.10 -5.11
C THR A 239 -5.68 -7.18 -4.57
N LEU A 240 -6.11 -6.17 -3.81
CA LEU A 240 -7.38 -6.17 -3.10
C LEU A 240 -8.48 -5.49 -3.94
N SER A 241 -9.56 -6.21 -4.24
CA SER A 241 -10.70 -5.71 -5.01
C SER A 241 -11.64 -4.86 -4.16
N GLY A 242 -12.04 -5.37 -2.98
CA GLY A 242 -13.03 -4.71 -2.14
C GLY A 242 -13.41 -5.49 -0.88
N LEU A 243 -14.05 -4.80 0.06
CA LEU A 243 -14.70 -5.39 1.24
C LEU A 243 -16.11 -5.86 0.85
N THR A 244 -16.45 -7.09 1.20
CA THR A 244 -17.78 -7.69 1.03
C THR A 244 -18.70 -7.38 2.21
N LEU A 245 -20.02 -7.56 2.04
CA LEU A 245 -21.00 -7.34 3.12
C LEU A 245 -20.82 -8.26 4.34
N ASN A 246 -20.25 -9.45 4.13
CA ASN A 246 -20.04 -10.45 5.17
C ASN A 246 -18.61 -10.45 5.75
N ASP A 247 -17.93 -9.31 5.68
CA ASP A 247 -16.63 -9.06 6.30
C ASP A 247 -15.45 -9.87 5.72
N TYR A 248 -15.38 -9.97 4.38
CA TYR A 248 -14.22 -10.50 3.67
C TYR A 248 -13.59 -9.46 2.75
N ILE A 249 -12.29 -9.57 2.49
CA ILE A 249 -11.63 -8.84 1.40
C ILE A 249 -11.51 -9.77 0.22
N GLU A 250 -12.13 -9.40 -0.90
CA GLU A 250 -11.89 -10.06 -2.17
C GLU A 250 -10.50 -9.69 -2.70
N VAL A 251 -9.73 -10.71 -3.08
CA VAL A 251 -8.37 -10.58 -3.62
C VAL A 251 -8.29 -11.21 -5.00
N ARG A 252 -7.57 -10.55 -5.91
CA ARG A 252 -7.28 -11.09 -7.24
C ARG A 252 -6.08 -12.02 -7.16
N LEU A 253 -6.23 -13.23 -7.71
CA LEU A 253 -5.17 -14.24 -7.69
C LEU A 253 -4.27 -14.10 -8.92
N GLY A 254 -2.99 -14.48 -8.76
CA GLY A 254 -1.98 -14.34 -9.82
C GLY A 254 -2.19 -15.27 -11.02
N ASN A 255 -2.87 -16.40 -10.81
CA ASN A 255 -3.27 -17.37 -11.85
C ASN A 255 -4.63 -17.05 -12.49
N GLY A 256 -5.23 -15.89 -12.16
CA GLY A 256 -6.60 -15.56 -12.56
C GLY A 256 -7.63 -15.96 -11.51
N GLY A 257 -8.83 -15.38 -11.59
CA GLY A 257 -9.87 -15.57 -10.59
C GLY A 257 -9.66 -14.76 -9.31
N PHE A 258 -10.44 -15.10 -8.29
CA PHE A 258 -10.54 -14.36 -7.03
C PHE A 258 -10.58 -15.32 -5.84
N GLY A 259 -10.12 -14.83 -4.69
CA GLY A 259 -10.28 -15.48 -3.39
C GLY A 259 -10.67 -14.47 -2.33
N TYR A 260 -10.88 -14.94 -1.10
CA TYR A 260 -11.42 -14.12 -0.02
C TYR A 260 -10.60 -14.24 1.25
N LEU A 261 -10.23 -13.11 1.84
CA LEU A 261 -9.60 -13.04 3.16
C LEU A 261 -10.65 -12.73 4.22
N ALA A 262 -10.76 -13.55 5.25
CA ALA A 262 -11.67 -13.29 6.37
C ALA A 262 -11.23 -12.08 7.22
N ASN A 263 -12.15 -11.54 8.03
CA ASN A 263 -11.95 -10.39 8.93
C ASN A 263 -11.60 -9.10 8.18
N GLY A 264 -12.37 -8.81 7.12
CA GLY A 264 -12.05 -7.77 6.16
C GLY A 264 -11.96 -6.37 6.76
N ALA A 265 -12.81 -6.01 7.72
CA ALA A 265 -12.77 -4.74 8.45
C ALA A 265 -11.46 -4.58 9.22
N THR A 266 -10.94 -5.67 9.79
CA THR A 266 -9.65 -5.69 10.49
C THR A 266 -8.47 -5.61 9.51
N ILE A 267 -8.60 -6.16 8.31
CA ILE A 267 -7.59 -5.98 7.26
C ILE A 267 -7.63 -4.54 6.73
N LEU A 268 -8.82 -3.96 6.55
CA LEU A 268 -9.00 -2.57 6.12
C LEU A 268 -8.27 -1.57 7.02
N SER A 269 -8.34 -1.76 8.35
CA SER A 269 -7.65 -0.87 9.30
C SER A 269 -6.13 -0.96 9.19
N ARG A 270 -5.61 -2.09 8.68
CA ARG A 270 -4.18 -2.40 8.53
C ARG A 270 -3.67 -2.25 7.11
N LEU A 271 -4.46 -1.71 6.18
CA LEU A 271 -3.98 -1.49 4.80
C LEU A 271 -2.80 -0.52 4.70
N GLY A 272 -2.59 0.31 5.73
CA GLY A 272 -1.39 1.12 5.88
C GLY A 272 -0.13 0.31 6.19
N GLY A 273 -0.30 -0.92 6.68
CA GLY A 273 0.74 -1.79 7.22
C GLY A 273 0.56 -2.02 8.72
N ARG A 274 1.58 -2.56 9.37
CA ARG A 274 1.56 -2.86 10.82
C ARG A 274 1.20 -1.61 11.63
N PRO A 275 0.31 -1.71 12.64
CA PRO A 275 -0.03 -0.57 13.49
C PRO A 275 1.22 0.06 14.12
N ILE A 276 1.24 1.39 14.17
CA ILE A 276 2.28 2.18 14.84
C ILE A 276 1.63 3.24 15.71
N THR A 277 2.26 3.57 16.83
CA THR A 277 1.90 4.73 17.66
C THR A 277 2.73 5.93 17.23
N ILE A 278 2.08 7.06 16.96
CA ILE A 278 2.77 8.33 16.70
C ILE A 278 2.80 9.14 17.99
N ILE A 279 3.97 9.25 18.60
CA ILE A 279 4.24 10.12 19.75
C ILE A 279 4.98 11.33 19.21
N PHE A 280 4.28 12.44 18.98
CA PHE A 280 4.82 13.64 18.34
C PHE A 280 4.70 14.85 19.27
N ASN A 281 5.80 15.61 19.42
CA ASN A 281 5.80 16.90 20.08
C ASN A 281 6.13 18.01 19.06
N PRO A 282 5.16 18.87 18.70
CA PRO A 282 5.38 19.94 17.73
C PRO A 282 6.33 21.03 18.23
N GLN A 283 6.54 21.15 19.55
CA GLN A 283 7.42 22.18 20.14
C GLN A 283 8.90 21.85 19.99
N SER A 284 9.24 20.55 19.92
CA SER A 284 10.63 20.07 19.84
C SER A 284 10.89 19.26 18.57
N CYS A 285 9.90 19.14 17.69
CA CYS A 285 9.90 18.24 16.54
C CYS A 285 10.33 16.81 16.85
N SER A 286 10.06 16.33 18.07
CA SER A 286 10.52 15.01 18.51
C SER A 286 9.46 13.94 18.23
N PHE A 287 9.90 12.85 17.62
CA PHE A 287 9.13 11.62 17.49
C PHE A 287 9.62 10.55 18.47
N GLY A 288 8.70 10.00 19.27
CA GLY A 288 9.00 8.93 20.22
C GLY A 288 8.83 7.52 19.65
N GLY A 289 9.14 6.52 20.48
CA GLY A 289 8.88 5.10 20.19
C GLY A 289 9.61 4.57 18.95
N GLU A 290 8.90 3.79 18.15
CA GLU A 290 9.44 3.17 16.93
C GLU A 290 9.89 4.24 15.91
N LEU A 291 9.13 5.32 15.74
CA LEU A 291 9.51 6.40 14.81
C LEU A 291 10.79 7.10 15.22
N GLY A 292 10.95 7.43 16.51
CA GLY A 292 12.20 8.00 17.01
C GLY A 292 13.41 7.10 16.76
N THR A 293 13.22 5.78 16.87
CA THR A 293 14.26 4.80 16.55
C THR A 293 14.61 4.80 15.07
N GLU A 294 13.62 4.88 14.17
CA GLU A 294 13.86 4.97 12.73
C GLU A 294 14.57 6.28 12.33
N PHE A 295 14.20 7.42 12.92
CA PHE A 295 14.91 8.68 12.72
C PHE A 295 16.37 8.61 13.22
N ALA A 296 16.61 8.01 14.37
CA ALA A 296 17.97 7.82 14.89
C ALA A 296 18.84 6.96 13.97
N LYS A 297 18.28 5.94 13.31
CA LYS A 297 18.98 5.17 12.28
C LYS A 297 19.36 6.03 11.07
N ILE A 298 18.44 6.89 10.61
CA ILE A 298 18.74 7.83 9.52
C ILE A 298 19.87 8.78 9.93
N GLY A 299 19.78 9.40 11.10
CA GLY A 299 20.81 10.30 11.63
C GLY A 299 22.18 9.62 11.76
N THR A 300 22.22 8.38 12.26
CA THR A 300 23.46 7.59 12.37
C THR A 300 24.07 7.32 10.99
N ARG A 301 23.25 6.94 10.01
CA ARG A 301 23.69 6.72 8.63
C ARG A 301 24.24 8.01 7.99
N LEU A 302 23.53 9.12 8.13
CA LEU A 302 23.97 10.42 7.62
C LEU A 302 25.29 10.86 8.26
N LYS A 303 25.41 10.74 9.59
CA LYS A 303 26.67 11.02 10.29
C LYS A 303 27.83 10.17 9.76
N SER A 304 27.60 8.87 9.57
CA SER A 304 28.61 7.97 9.01
C SER A 304 29.02 8.37 7.59
N GLN A 305 28.07 8.77 6.74
CA GLN A 305 28.34 9.24 5.38
C GLN A 305 29.17 10.53 5.37
N TRP A 306 28.87 11.47 6.28
CA TRP A 306 29.66 12.68 6.46
C TRP A 306 31.08 12.39 6.95
N THR A 307 31.23 11.54 7.96
CA THR A 307 32.56 11.14 8.45
C THR A 307 33.37 10.40 7.37
N GLU A 308 32.74 9.58 6.54
CA GLU A 308 33.39 8.96 5.39
C GLU A 308 33.83 9.98 4.34
N LEU A 309 33.00 11.00 4.09
CA LEU A 309 33.32 12.09 3.16
C LEU A 309 34.47 12.97 3.68
N GLU A 310 34.50 13.28 4.98
CA GLU A 310 35.56 14.05 5.64
C GLU A 310 36.90 13.32 5.64
N ASN A 311 36.89 11.99 5.85
CA ASN A 311 38.10 11.18 5.87
C ASN A 311 38.60 10.79 4.47
N ARG A 312 37.85 11.12 3.42
CA ARG A 312 38.20 10.78 2.05
C ARG A 312 39.32 11.67 1.55
N GLU A 313 40.36 11.05 1.01
CA GLU A 313 41.38 11.77 0.24
C GLU A 313 40.81 12.14 -1.14
N PHE A 314 40.94 13.41 -1.50
CA PHE A 314 40.54 13.94 -2.81
C PHE A 314 41.79 14.30 -3.62
N ALA A 315 41.69 14.17 -4.94
CA ALA A 315 42.79 14.48 -5.85
C ALA A 315 43.18 15.98 -5.82
N ASP A 316 42.18 16.84 -5.64
CA ASP A 316 42.31 18.28 -5.54
C ASP A 316 41.12 18.88 -4.75
N GLU A 317 41.20 20.18 -4.50
CA GLU A 317 40.18 20.96 -3.79
C GLU A 317 38.85 21.02 -4.56
N GLU A 318 38.88 21.08 -5.89
CA GLU A 318 37.67 21.09 -6.72
C GLU A 318 36.87 19.78 -6.60
N ALA A 319 37.57 18.64 -6.58
CA ALA A 319 36.97 17.33 -6.38
C ALA A 319 36.36 17.18 -4.98
N ARG A 320 36.99 17.76 -3.96
CA ARG A 320 36.45 17.83 -2.60
C ARG A 320 35.17 18.66 -2.58
N ASP A 321 35.22 19.89 -3.07
CA ASP A 321 34.09 20.82 -3.02
C ASP A 321 32.88 20.28 -3.80
N LYS A 322 33.12 19.65 -4.96
CA LYS A 322 32.07 18.96 -5.73
C LYS A 322 31.43 17.81 -4.96
N ALA A 323 32.22 17.06 -4.17
CA ALA A 323 31.70 15.95 -3.38
C ALA A 323 30.89 16.43 -2.17
N TYR A 324 31.33 17.50 -1.51
CA TYR A 324 30.58 18.17 -0.44
C TYR A 324 29.27 18.76 -0.96
N ALA A 325 29.30 19.51 -2.06
CA ALA A 325 28.10 20.06 -2.69
C ALA A 325 27.09 18.97 -3.12
N ALA A 326 27.58 17.78 -3.51
CA ALA A 326 26.72 16.66 -3.85
C ALA A 326 26.08 15.96 -2.63
N ALA A 327 26.66 16.13 -1.43
CA ALA A 327 26.18 15.58 -0.17
C ALA A 327 25.30 16.57 0.62
N GLU A 328 25.57 17.87 0.49
CA GLU A 328 24.77 18.93 1.09
C GLU A 328 23.31 18.89 0.62
N SER A 329 22.39 19.21 1.53
CA SER A 329 20.97 19.48 1.25
C SER A 329 20.12 18.31 0.73
N LYS A 330 20.62 17.07 0.71
CA LYS A 330 19.79 15.93 0.30
C LYS A 330 18.94 15.39 1.45
N SER A 331 17.64 15.41 1.21
CA SER A 331 16.67 14.74 2.08
C SER A 331 16.88 13.23 2.04
N SER A 332 16.82 12.59 3.20
CA SER A 332 17.02 11.15 3.35
C SER A 332 15.69 10.47 3.68
N TYR A 333 15.15 9.75 2.71
CA TYR A 333 13.84 9.10 2.81
C TYR A 333 13.97 7.63 3.20
N VAL A 334 13.06 7.16 4.05
CA VAL A 334 12.88 5.74 4.37
C VAL A 334 11.41 5.37 4.15
N LYS A 335 11.16 4.45 3.21
CA LYS A 335 9.82 3.92 2.98
C LYS A 335 9.39 3.08 4.17
N LEU A 336 8.17 3.34 4.63
CA LEU A 336 7.50 2.59 5.67
C LEU A 336 6.23 1.96 5.12
N GLN A 337 5.74 0.96 5.84
CA GLN A 337 4.40 0.43 5.66
C GLN A 337 3.83 0.23 7.06
N ARG A 338 3.24 1.30 7.59
CA ARG A 338 2.62 1.34 8.92
C ARG A 338 1.23 1.96 8.88
N SER A 339 0.37 1.55 9.81
CA SER A 339 -0.95 2.14 10.00
C SER A 339 -1.04 2.92 11.30
N PHE A 340 -1.65 4.10 11.28
CA PHE A 340 -1.95 4.88 12.48
C PHE A 340 -3.40 5.32 12.40
N GLU A 341 -4.27 4.72 13.21
CA GLU A 341 -5.67 5.17 13.35
C GLU A 341 -6.44 5.22 12.00
N GLY A 342 -6.17 4.25 11.12
CA GLY A 342 -6.76 4.19 9.78
C GLY A 342 -6.08 5.09 8.74
N LEU A 343 -4.99 5.77 9.10
CA LEU A 343 -4.04 6.39 8.18
C LEU A 343 -2.97 5.38 7.76
N SER A 344 -2.45 5.56 6.55
CA SER A 344 -1.37 4.77 5.95
C SER A 344 -0.10 5.61 5.91
N LEU A 345 0.80 5.38 6.87
CA LEU A 345 2.12 5.98 6.96
C LEU A 345 3.08 5.24 6.03
N THR A 346 3.52 5.93 4.99
CA THR A 346 4.24 5.37 3.84
C THR A 346 5.72 5.72 3.81
N ALA A 347 6.14 6.76 4.53
CA ALA A 347 7.56 7.05 4.70
C ALA A 347 7.83 7.99 5.88
N ILE A 348 9.11 8.09 6.23
CA ILE A 348 9.68 9.19 6.99
C ILE A 348 10.85 9.80 6.21
N ALA A 349 11.17 11.06 6.49
CA ALA A 349 12.35 11.70 5.95
C ALA A 349 13.06 12.58 6.95
N GLN A 350 14.39 12.56 6.91
CA GLN A 350 15.25 13.57 7.52
C GLN A 350 15.65 14.57 6.44
N HIS A 351 15.33 15.82 6.65
CA HIS A 351 15.79 16.96 5.86
C HIS A 351 16.95 17.65 6.59
N PHE A 352 17.50 18.70 5.98
CA PHE A 352 18.63 19.44 6.56
C PHE A 352 18.31 19.98 7.97
N GLU A 353 17.19 20.69 8.12
CA GLU A 353 16.74 21.28 9.41
C GLU A 353 15.32 20.85 9.83
N SER A 354 14.78 19.84 9.16
CA SER A 354 13.43 19.35 9.45
C SER A 354 13.29 17.83 9.33
N GLN A 355 12.21 17.30 9.86
CA GLN A 355 11.81 15.91 9.76
C GLN A 355 10.36 15.82 9.34
N SER A 356 10.04 14.79 8.56
CA SER A 356 8.69 14.64 8.03
C SER A 356 8.18 13.21 8.07
N LEU A 357 6.89 13.07 8.33
CA LEU A 357 6.11 11.85 8.14
C LEU A 357 5.26 11.99 6.87
N TYR A 358 5.17 10.91 6.08
CA TYR A 358 4.42 10.91 4.82
C TYR A 358 3.27 9.93 4.88
N PHE A 359 2.07 10.38 4.50
CA PHE A 359 0.86 9.57 4.46
C PHE A 359 0.29 9.49 3.05
N SER A 360 -0.24 8.33 2.67
CA SER A 360 -0.96 8.19 1.38
C SER A 360 -2.39 8.75 1.41
N ASP A 361 -2.88 9.09 2.61
CA ASP A 361 -4.16 9.73 2.85
C ASP A 361 -4.11 11.24 2.55
N PRO A 362 -5.23 11.87 2.17
CA PRO A 362 -5.24 13.30 1.88
C PRO A 362 -5.21 14.17 3.16
N PRO A 363 -4.78 15.45 3.08
CA PRO A 363 -4.45 16.25 4.26
C PRO A 363 -5.60 16.40 5.25
N GLU A 364 -6.82 16.59 4.75
CA GLU A 364 -8.03 16.73 5.57
C GLU A 364 -8.25 15.51 6.47
N LYS A 365 -8.03 14.30 5.95
CA LYS A 365 -8.20 13.07 6.73
C LYS A 365 -7.11 12.94 7.81
N VAL A 366 -5.87 13.31 7.48
CA VAL A 366 -4.75 13.27 8.43
C VAL A 366 -4.97 14.27 9.56
N ILE A 367 -5.34 15.51 9.23
CA ILE A 367 -5.66 16.57 10.21
C ILE A 367 -6.78 16.11 11.14
N ASP A 368 -7.87 15.55 10.61
CA ASP A 368 -9.00 15.08 11.41
C ASP A 368 -8.60 13.97 12.40
N VAL A 369 -7.76 13.04 11.98
CA VAL A 369 -7.26 11.97 12.86
C VAL A 369 -6.39 12.54 13.98
N PHE A 370 -5.47 13.45 13.67
CA PHE A 370 -4.63 14.07 14.70
C PHE A 370 -5.45 14.95 15.65
N ARG A 371 -6.45 15.71 15.17
CA ARG A 371 -7.37 16.45 16.03
C ARG A 371 -8.14 15.54 16.99
N LYS A 372 -8.61 14.38 16.51
CA LYS A 372 -9.25 13.35 17.37
C LYS A 372 -8.31 12.77 18.42
N LYS A 373 -6.99 12.83 18.20
CA LYS A 373 -5.96 12.49 19.20
C LYS A 373 -5.59 13.63 20.14
N GLY A 374 -6.31 14.75 20.07
CA GLY A 374 -6.17 15.88 20.99
C GLY A 374 -5.16 16.94 20.53
N PHE A 375 -4.61 16.82 19.33
CA PHE A 375 -3.75 17.86 18.78
C PHE A 375 -4.57 19.09 18.38
N ARG A 376 -4.12 20.27 18.81
CA ARG A 376 -4.66 21.55 18.33
C ARG A 376 -4.00 21.86 17.00
N ILE A 377 -4.78 21.83 15.92
CA ILE A 377 -4.30 22.08 14.55
C ILE A 377 -5.22 23.11 13.90
N GLY A 378 -4.63 24.20 13.40
CA GLY A 378 -5.33 25.28 12.70
C GLY A 378 -6.04 24.80 11.44
N SER A 379 -6.93 25.62 10.89
CA SER A 379 -7.63 25.31 9.62
C SER A 379 -6.68 25.18 8.43
N ASP A 380 -5.52 25.81 8.52
CA ASP A 380 -4.40 25.75 7.59
C ASP A 380 -3.50 24.51 7.77
N GLY A 381 -3.79 23.67 8.77
CA GLY A 381 -2.98 22.49 9.09
C GLY A 381 -1.78 22.77 9.98
N ALA A 382 -1.56 24.01 10.41
CA ALA A 382 -0.44 24.38 11.27
C ALA A 382 -0.71 24.04 12.74
N PHE A 383 0.34 23.62 13.46
CA PHE A 383 0.29 23.51 14.91
C PHE A 383 0.57 24.90 15.53
N PRO A 384 -0.17 25.30 16.58
CA PRO A 384 -0.02 26.63 17.14
C PRO A 384 1.27 26.79 17.95
N SER A 385 1.87 27.98 17.84
CA SER A 385 2.86 28.57 18.75
C SER A 385 4.05 27.67 19.05
N THR A 386 4.91 27.51 18.06
CA THR A 386 6.19 26.81 18.14
C THR A 386 7.30 27.76 17.66
N GLU A 387 8.49 27.71 18.25
CA GLU A 387 9.68 28.40 17.69
C GLU A 387 10.13 27.75 16.36
N LEU A 388 9.68 26.53 16.13
CA LEU A 388 9.89 25.73 14.92
C LEU A 388 8.62 25.74 14.07
N TYR A 389 8.70 25.54 12.77
CA TYR A 389 7.51 25.20 12.00
C TYR A 389 7.06 23.77 12.32
N ALA A 390 5.74 23.58 12.49
CA ALA A 390 5.11 22.26 12.54
C ALA A 390 3.77 22.34 11.81
N GLY A 391 3.53 21.45 10.85
CA GLY A 391 2.29 21.50 10.06
C GLY A 391 1.99 20.22 9.28
N ILE A 392 0.71 20.06 8.95
CA ILE A 392 0.19 19.00 8.09
C ILE A 392 -0.30 19.65 6.80
N SER A 393 0.27 19.24 5.66
CA SER A 393 -0.08 19.81 4.37
C SER A 393 0.05 18.81 3.23
N ALA A 394 -0.47 19.17 2.05
CA ALA A 394 -0.24 18.37 0.85
C ALA A 394 1.26 18.33 0.49
N THR A 395 1.75 17.16 0.12
CA THR A 395 3.15 16.99 -0.28
C THR A 395 3.51 17.81 -1.52
N ARG A 396 4.76 18.26 -1.58
CA ARG A 396 5.34 18.97 -2.73
C ARG A 396 6.73 18.39 -3.05
N GLY A 397 7.25 18.67 -4.24
CA GLY A 397 8.59 18.25 -4.66
C GLY A 397 8.81 16.73 -4.57
N GLU A 398 10.00 16.31 -4.12
CA GLU A 398 10.38 14.90 -4.00
C GLU A 398 9.50 14.12 -3.00
N GLY A 399 8.97 14.81 -1.97
CA GLY A 399 8.08 14.22 -0.98
C GLY A 399 6.78 13.63 -1.56
N ALA A 400 6.33 14.12 -2.71
CA ALA A 400 5.14 13.60 -3.40
C ALA A 400 5.29 12.13 -3.85
N ALA A 401 6.52 11.64 -4.04
CA ALA A 401 6.76 10.23 -4.33
C ALA A 401 6.51 9.30 -3.13
N TYR A 402 6.36 9.88 -1.93
CA TYR A 402 6.28 9.14 -0.67
C TYR A 402 4.91 9.25 0.02
N GLY A 403 4.08 10.21 -0.37
CA GLY A 403 2.73 10.38 0.19
C GLY A 403 1.97 11.52 -0.48
N LYS A 404 0.68 11.62 -0.17
CA LYS A 404 -0.17 12.77 -0.52
C LYS A 404 -0.12 13.86 0.54
N THR A 405 0.20 13.50 1.78
CA THR A 405 0.25 14.40 2.94
C THR A 405 1.58 14.28 3.65
N GLU A 406 2.10 15.42 4.07
CA GLU A 406 3.29 15.56 4.88
C GLU A 406 2.91 16.14 6.24
N LEU A 407 3.32 15.49 7.34
CA LEU A 407 3.47 16.13 8.64
C LEU A 407 4.95 16.50 8.76
N GLY A 408 5.26 17.77 8.56
CA GLY A 408 6.62 18.31 8.62
C GLY A 408 6.84 19.10 9.90
N CYS A 409 8.05 19.00 10.45
CA CYS A 409 8.45 19.77 11.62
C CYS A 409 9.95 20.10 11.57
N GLY A 410 10.30 21.39 11.72
CA GLY A 410 11.68 21.85 11.71
C GLY A 410 11.80 23.36 11.63
N VAL A 411 13.02 23.84 11.36
CA VAL A 411 13.31 25.27 11.15
C VAL A 411 12.87 25.72 9.77
#